data_AF-A0A9Q4H9M1-F1
#
_entry.id   AF-A0A9Q4H9M1-F1
#
_cell.length_a   1.000
_cell.length_b   1.000
_cell.length_c   1.000
_cell.angle_alpha   90.00
_cell.angle_beta   90.00
_cell.angle_gamma   90.00
#
_symmetry.space_group_name_H-M   'P 1'
#
loop_
_entity.id
_entity.type
_entity.pdbx_description
1 polymer ?
#
loop_
_entity_poly.entity_id
_entity_poly.type
_entity_poly.pdbx_seq_one_letter_code
_entity_poly.pdbx_strand_id
1 'polypeptide(L)'
;MKLNTEQQSYNGIPLRLIKRNYKQYKAKRFLINDTNQNVWIPNKHLEQDGTIKKGENLDYIFRKSHRKLEIASVPNVRRSNQNN
;
A
#
# COMPACT_ATOMS: atom_id res chain seq x y z
N MET A 1 18.31 -4.40 -10.63
CA MET A 1 17.48 -3.21 -10.37
C MET A 1 17.36 -2.99 -8.87
N LYS A 2 17.53 -1.75 -8.39
CA LYS A 2 17.39 -1.39 -6.98
C LYS A 2 15.90 -1.22 -6.65
N LEU A 3 15.46 -1.72 -5.50
CA LEU A 3 14.07 -1.54 -5.03
C LEU A 3 13.90 -0.17 -4.39
N ASN A 4 12.77 0.49 -4.62
CA ASN A 4 12.40 1.72 -3.92
C ASN A 4 11.82 1.37 -2.55
N THR A 5 12.65 1.46 -1.51
CA THR A 5 12.27 1.24 -0.10
C THR A 5 12.03 2.54 0.66
N GLU A 6 11.94 3.67 -0.04
CA GLU A 6 11.58 4.94 0.56
C GLU A 6 10.08 4.98 0.89
N GLN A 7 9.68 5.92 1.73
CA GLN A 7 8.29 6.11 2.08
C GLN A 7 7.53 6.70 0.89
N GLN A 8 6.42 6.05 0.55
CA GLN A 8 5.49 6.46 -0.50
C GLN A 8 4.12 6.75 0.15
N SER A 9 3.23 7.41 -0.58
CA SER A 9 1.88 7.71 -0.09
C SER A 9 0.84 7.39 -1.17
N TYR A 10 -0.25 6.76 -0.76
CA TYR A 10 -1.45 6.57 -1.59
C TYR A 10 -2.66 7.11 -0.83
N ASN A 11 -3.29 8.18 -1.34
CA ASN A 11 -4.48 8.80 -0.71
C ASN A 11 -4.32 9.02 0.81
N GLY A 12 -3.15 9.50 1.24
CA GLY A 12 -2.85 9.75 2.66
C GLY A 12 -2.44 8.50 3.46
N ILE A 13 -2.39 7.31 2.85
CA ILE A 13 -1.90 6.07 3.46
C ILE A 13 -0.38 5.99 3.25
N PRO A 14 0.45 6.06 4.30
CA PRO A 14 1.89 5.91 4.17
C PRO A 14 2.25 4.44 3.92
N LEU A 15 3.08 4.19 2.91
CA LEU A 15 3.45 2.85 2.44
C LEU A 15 4.96 2.76 2.26
N ARG A 16 5.57 1.68 2.74
CA ARG A 16 7.00 1.41 2.51
C ARG A 16 7.21 0.00 1.99
N LEU A 17 7.92 -0.13 0.87
CA LEU A 17 8.23 -1.44 0.30
C LEU A 17 9.19 -2.21 1.21
N ILE A 18 8.86 -3.47 1.51
CA ILE A 18 9.78 -4.36 2.23
C ILE A 18 10.84 -4.88 1.27
N LYS A 19 12.12 -4.72 1.62
CA LYS A 19 13.25 -5.28 0.86
C LYS A 19 13.24 -6.81 0.90
N ARG A 20 12.99 -7.46 -0.23
CA ARG A 20 13.09 -8.92 -0.41
C ARG A 20 13.37 -9.30 -1.86
N ASN A 21 13.60 -10.58 -2.12
CA ASN A 21 13.62 -11.12 -3.48
C ASN A 21 12.19 -11.27 -4.05
N TYR A 22 11.84 -10.45 -5.06
CA TYR A 22 10.54 -10.48 -5.74
C TYR A 22 10.58 -11.09 -7.15
N LYS A 23 11.68 -11.76 -7.57
CA LYS A 23 11.91 -12.18 -8.97
C LYS A 23 10.75 -12.97 -9.61
N GLN A 24 10.03 -13.76 -8.83
CA GLN A 24 8.92 -14.62 -9.30
C GLN A 24 7.53 -14.16 -8.80
N TYR A 25 7.45 -13.01 -8.14
CA TYR A 25 6.22 -12.55 -7.51
C TYR A 25 5.44 -11.64 -8.45
N LYS A 26 4.11 -11.84 -8.52
CA LYS A 26 3.17 -10.97 -9.24
C LYS A 26 2.76 -9.72 -8.46
N ALA A 27 3.28 -9.57 -7.24
CA ALA A 27 2.99 -8.47 -6.33
C ALA A 27 4.20 -8.18 -5.44
N LYS A 28 4.25 -6.98 -4.86
CA LYS A 28 5.22 -6.59 -3.85
C LYS A 28 4.50 -6.28 -2.54
N ARG A 29 5.14 -6.51 -1.38
CA ARG A 29 4.49 -6.24 -0.08
C ARG A 29 5.07 -5.02 0.63
N PHE A 30 4.15 -4.20 1.11
CA PHE A 30 4.39 -2.89 1.69
C PHE A 30 3.93 -2.91 3.14
N LEU A 31 4.68 -2.25 4.01
CA LEU A 31 4.24 -1.88 5.35
C LEU A 31 3.25 -0.72 5.26
N ILE A 32 2.26 -0.72 6.13
CA ILE A 32 1.33 0.39 6.31
C ILE A 32 1.83 1.20 7.51
N ASN A 33 2.08 2.49 7.28
CA ASN A 33 2.45 3.46 8.32
C ASN A 33 3.61 2.98 9.21
N ASP A 34 4.60 2.32 8.60
CA ASP A 34 5.76 1.71 9.30
C ASP A 34 5.43 0.77 10.46
N THR A 35 4.21 0.25 10.50
CA THR A 35 3.79 -0.77 11.46
C THR A 35 4.05 -2.17 10.91
N ASN A 36 3.81 -3.20 11.73
CA ASN A 36 3.83 -4.60 11.28
C ASN A 36 2.68 -4.95 10.32
N GLN A 37 1.68 -4.08 10.18
CA GLN A 37 0.61 -4.25 9.22
C GLN A 37 1.11 -4.05 7.80
N ASN A 38 0.60 -4.87 6.89
CA ASN A 38 1.14 -4.91 5.54
C ASN A 38 0.11 -5.39 4.51
N VAL A 39 0.33 -4.98 3.27
CA VAL A 39 -0.49 -5.31 2.10
C VAL A 39 0.39 -5.73 0.93
N TRP A 40 -0.17 -6.56 0.05
CA TRP A 40 0.44 -6.89 -1.23
C TRP A 40 -0.20 -6.04 -2.32
N ILE A 41 0.64 -5.30 -3.04
CA ILE A 41 0.23 -4.50 -4.20
C ILE A 41 0.68 -5.24 -5.47
N PRO A 42 -0.25 -5.60 -6.37
CA PRO A 42 0.08 -6.23 -7.65
C PRO A 42 1.02 -5.38 -8.50
N ASN A 43 1.95 -6.02 -9.22
CA ASN A 43 2.96 -5.34 -10.02
C ASN A 43 2.36 -4.46 -11.12
N LYS A 44 1.11 -4.71 -11.56
CA LYS A 44 0.45 -3.85 -12.56
C LYS A 44 0.34 -2.39 -12.11
N HIS A 45 0.21 -2.16 -10.81
CA HIS A 45 0.11 -0.82 -10.20
C HIS A 45 1.46 -0.22 -9.79
N LEU A 46 2.56 -0.93 -10.04
CA LEU A 46 3.89 -0.57 -9.57
C LEU A 46 4.85 -0.45 -10.74
N GLU A 47 5.80 0.46 -10.62
CA GLU A 47 7.01 0.45 -11.41
C GLU A 47 7.89 -0.75 -11.02
N GLN A 48 8.88 -1.03 -11.87
CA GLN A 48 9.74 -2.21 -11.71
C GLN A 48 10.56 -2.17 -10.40
N ASP A 49 10.84 -0.98 -9.85
CA ASP A 49 11.51 -0.77 -8.55
C ASP A 49 10.54 -0.88 -7.34
N GLY A 50 9.23 -0.81 -7.59
CA GLY A 50 8.18 -0.83 -6.57
C GLY A 50 7.67 0.55 -6.18
N THR A 51 7.98 1.58 -6.97
CA THR A 51 7.29 2.86 -6.92
C THR A 51 5.84 2.68 -7.35
N ILE A 52 4.87 3.21 -6.59
CA ILE A 52 3.46 3.21 -6.96
C ILE A 52 3.26 4.13 -8.16
N LYS A 53 2.67 3.62 -9.23
CA LYS A 53 2.39 4.42 -10.43
C LYS A 53 1.38 5.52 -10.09
N LYS A 54 1.60 6.71 -10.65
CA LYS A 54 0.69 7.86 -10.46
C LYS A 54 -0.67 7.58 -11.10
N GLY A 55 -1.74 7.93 -10.40
CA GLY A 55 -3.12 7.79 -10.90
C GLY A 55 -3.71 6.37 -10.82
N GLU A 56 -2.96 5.38 -10.31
CA GLU A 56 -3.49 4.03 -10.11
C GLU A 56 -4.54 3.96 -8.99
N ASN A 57 -5.51 3.06 -9.16
CA ASN A 57 -6.54 2.82 -8.14
C ASN A 57 -6.19 1.58 -7.29
N LEU A 58 -5.81 1.82 -6.03
CA LEU A 58 -5.50 0.79 -5.04
C LEU A 58 -6.64 0.57 -4.02
N ASP A 59 -7.78 1.26 -4.14
CA ASP A 59 -8.85 1.25 -3.14
C ASP A 59 -9.35 -0.14 -2.80
N TYR A 60 -9.42 -1.03 -3.79
CA TYR A 60 -9.91 -2.39 -3.58
C TYR A 60 -8.97 -3.21 -2.66
N ILE A 61 -7.67 -2.91 -2.65
CA ILE A 61 -6.68 -3.55 -1.77
C ILE A 61 -6.92 -3.12 -0.32
N PHE A 62 -7.13 -1.83 -0.14
CA PHE A 62 -7.34 -1.19 1.16
C PHE A 62 -8.72 -1.46 1.73
N ARG A 63 -9.75 -1.58 0.88
CA ARG A 63 -11.09 -2.03 1.26
C ARG A 63 -11.07 -3.43 1.86
N LYS A 64 -10.32 -4.37 1.25
CA LYS A 64 -10.14 -5.72 1.81
C LYS A 64 -9.25 -5.73 3.06
N SER A 65 -8.41 -4.72 3.23
CA SER A 65 -7.42 -4.63 4.32
C SER A 65 -7.81 -3.61 5.39
N HIS A 66 -9.10 -3.26 5.49
CA HIS A 66 -9.60 -2.20 6.38
C HIS A 66 -9.12 -2.36 7.82
N ARG A 67 -9.22 -3.56 8.39
CA ARG A 67 -8.78 -3.82 9.77
C ARG A 67 -7.29 -3.56 9.98
N LYS A 68 -6.46 -3.80 8.95
CA LYS A 68 -5.02 -3.52 9.00
C LYS A 68 -4.72 -2.03 9.00
N LEU A 69 -5.53 -1.22 8.30
CA LEU A 69 -5.41 0.23 8.33
C LEU A 69 -5.74 0.77 9.72
N GLU A 70 -6.84 0.31 10.32
CA GLU A 70 -7.21 0.69 11.68
C GLU A 70 -6.10 0.36 12.69
N ILE A 71 -5.56 -0.87 12.66
CA ILE A 71 -4.47 -1.29 13.56
C ILE A 71 -3.19 -0.48 13.29
N ALA A 72 -2.95 -0.06 12.05
CA ALA A 72 -1.83 0.78 11.68
C ALA A 72 -2.02 2.27 12.03
N SER A 73 -3.10 2.62 12.74
CA SER A 73 -3.49 4.00 13.06
C SER A 73 -3.67 4.88 11.82
N VAL A 74 -4.06 4.28 10.69
CA VAL A 74 -4.43 5.01 9.47
C VAL A 74 -5.94 5.21 9.48
N PRO A 75 -6.45 6.45 9.51
CA PRO A 75 -7.88 6.71 9.50
C PRO A 75 -8.51 6.07 8.26
N ASN A 76 -9.65 5.42 8.45
CA ASN A 76 -10.41 4.91 7.32
C ASN A 76 -10.91 6.10 6.49
N VAL A 77 -10.31 6.31 5.31
CA VAL A 77 -10.61 7.40 4.36
C VAL A 77 -12.09 7.42 3.94
N ARG A 78 -12.88 6.40 4.28
CA ARG A 78 -14.32 6.28 3.94
C ARG A 78 -15.30 6.56 5.07
N ARG A 79 -14.88 6.96 6.28
CA ARG A 79 -15.83 7.36 7.35
C ARG A 79 -16.34 8.81 7.26
N SER A 80 -16.00 9.56 6.22
CA SER A 80 -16.44 10.95 6.06
C SER A 80 -17.82 11.14 5.40
N ASN A 81 -18.45 10.12 4.79
CA ASN A 81 -19.73 10.29 4.05
C ASN A 81 -20.76 9.19 4.34
N GLN A 82 -21.09 8.95 5.61
CA GLN A 82 -22.31 8.22 6.01
C GLN A 82 -22.98 8.93 7.20
N ASN A 83 -23.34 10.19 7.01
CA ASN A 83 -24.34 10.90 7.81
C ASN A 83 -25.09 11.80 6.82
N ASN A 84 -26.15 11.28 6.21
CA ASN A 84 -27.24 12.03 5.59
C ASN A 84 -28.50 11.17 5.69
#